data_AF-A0A961X2R7-F1
#
_entry.id   AF-A0A961X2R7-F1
#
_cell.length_a   1.000
_cell.length_b   1.000
_cell.length_c   1.000
_cell.angle_alpha   90.00
_cell.angle_beta   90.00
_cell.angle_gamma   90.00
#
_symmetry.space_group_name_H-M   'P 1'
#
loop_
_entity.id
_entity.type
_entity.pdbx_description
1 polymer ?
#
loop_
_entity_poly.entity_id
_entity_poly.type
_entity_poly.pdbx_seq_one_letter_code
_entity_poly.pdbx_strand_id
1 'polypeptide(L)'
;MKRLTGLALVAAAVIATLAAAPSPADARSKIFKNPKINGKLLDGCYSWPGPCNEDKQADAFCVRKGYEYADDYDTENKAGLFQTKRLGDKGVCTSSCTVMKRVECTDGDDEG
;
A
#
# COMPACT_ATOMS: atom_id res chain seq x y z
N MET A 1 -51.26 -47.93 -38.08
CA MET A 1 -50.38 -47.24 -39.05
C MET A 1 -50.74 -45.75 -39.10
N LYS A 2 -49.97 -44.87 -38.43
CA LYS A 2 -49.51 -43.54 -38.92
C LYS A 2 -48.72 -42.86 -37.79
N ARG A 3 -47.49 -42.43 -38.10
CA ARG A 3 -46.61 -41.66 -37.20
C ARG A 3 -47.01 -40.19 -37.27
N LEU A 4 -47.03 -39.50 -36.14
CA LEU A 4 -47.06 -38.03 -36.10
C LEU A 4 -45.94 -37.55 -35.16
N THR A 5 -44.87 -37.10 -35.81
CA THR A 5 -43.74 -36.37 -35.27
C THR A 5 -44.18 -34.96 -34.89
N GLY A 6 -43.74 -34.46 -33.74
CA GLY A 6 -43.98 -33.08 -33.31
C GLY A 6 -42.93 -32.63 -32.30
N LEU A 7 -41.75 -32.28 -32.78
CA LEU A 7 -40.78 -31.47 -32.05
C LEU A 7 -41.15 -30.00 -32.24
N ALA A 8 -41.38 -29.28 -31.15
CA ALA A 8 -41.22 -27.83 -31.02
C ALA A 8 -41.65 -27.45 -29.58
N LEU A 9 -40.97 -26.64 -28.79
CA LEU A 9 -39.75 -25.85 -28.93
C LEU A 9 -39.21 -25.72 -27.50
N VAL A 10 -37.90 -25.86 -27.34
CA VAL A 10 -37.21 -25.58 -26.08
C VAL A 10 -37.43 -24.10 -25.77
N ALA A 11 -38.23 -23.77 -24.75
CA ALA A 11 -38.27 -22.43 -24.21
C ALA A 11 -36.97 -22.22 -23.42
N ALA A 12 -35.90 -21.82 -24.11
CA ALA A 12 -34.67 -21.41 -23.48
C ALA A 12 -34.94 -20.11 -22.71
N ALA A 13 -35.15 -20.23 -21.40
CA ALA A 13 -35.16 -19.09 -20.50
C ALA A 13 -33.73 -18.51 -20.45
N VAL A 14 -33.47 -17.48 -21.25
CA VAL A 14 -32.20 -16.75 -21.19
C VAL A 14 -32.28 -15.85 -19.96
N ILE A 15 -31.89 -16.37 -18.80
CA ILE A 15 -31.66 -15.56 -17.61
C ILE A 15 -30.37 -14.77 -17.91
N ALA A 16 -30.53 -13.55 -18.42
CA ALA A 16 -29.42 -12.61 -18.56
C ALA A 16 -28.96 -12.21 -17.15
N THR A 17 -27.94 -12.91 -16.64
CA THR A 17 -27.22 -12.48 -15.44
C THR A 17 -26.50 -11.18 -15.79
N LEU A 18 -27.04 -10.06 -15.32
CA LEU A 18 -26.39 -8.76 -15.38
C LEU A 18 -25.16 -8.84 -14.46
N ALA A 19 -24.00 -9.16 -15.01
CA ALA A 19 -22.73 -9.08 -14.28
C ALA A 19 -22.44 -7.60 -14.02
N ALA A 20 -22.66 -7.13 -12.80
CA ALA A 20 -22.15 -5.84 -12.36
C ALA A 20 -20.63 -5.93 -12.34
N ALA A 21 -19.97 -5.25 -13.28
CA ALA A 21 -18.52 -5.08 -13.21
C ALA A 21 -18.20 -4.27 -11.94
N PRO A 22 -17.22 -4.69 -11.11
CA PRO A 22 -16.75 -3.82 -10.04
C PRO A 22 -16.21 -2.54 -10.68
N SER A 23 -16.67 -1.38 -10.18
CA SER A 23 -16.06 -0.10 -10.54
C SER A 23 -14.59 -0.12 -10.10
N PRO A 24 -13.66 0.48 -10.87
CA PRO A 24 -12.32 0.72 -10.37
C PRO A 24 -12.46 1.46 -9.05
N ALA A 25 -11.86 0.93 -7.99
CA ALA A 25 -11.77 1.65 -6.73
C ALA A 25 -10.86 2.84 -7.00
N ASP A 26 -11.32 4.07 -6.74
CA ASP A 26 -10.47 5.25 -6.88
C ASP A 26 -9.19 5.07 -6.06
N ALA A 27 -8.02 5.19 -6.69
CA ALA A 27 -6.74 5.15 -6.00
C ALA A 27 -6.71 6.17 -4.86
N ARG A 28 -6.31 5.71 -3.68
CA ARG A 28 -6.26 6.54 -2.48
C ARG A 28 -4.82 6.92 -2.17
N SER A 29 -4.46 8.18 -2.34
CA SER A 29 -3.18 8.73 -1.87
C SER A 29 -3.31 9.57 -0.59
N LYS A 30 -2.26 9.55 0.24
CA LYS A 30 -2.08 10.49 1.36
C LYS A 30 -0.63 10.78 1.69
N ILE A 31 -0.34 12.06 1.87
CA ILE A 31 0.95 12.57 2.34
C ILE A 31 0.98 12.68 3.87
N PHE A 32 1.99 12.06 4.49
CA PHE A 32 2.32 12.15 5.90
C PHE A 32 3.58 12.99 6.11
N LYS A 33 3.45 14.11 6.82
CA LYS A 33 4.60 14.97 7.21
C LYS A 33 5.12 14.60 8.60
N ASN A 34 6.43 14.52 8.74
CA ASN A 34 7.13 14.07 9.95
C ASN A 34 6.49 12.80 10.56
N PRO A 35 6.35 11.71 9.77
CA PRO A 35 5.67 10.51 10.19
C PRO A 35 6.24 9.98 11.52
N LYS A 36 5.35 9.44 12.36
CA LYS A 36 5.71 8.89 13.67
C LYS A 36 5.19 7.48 13.87
N ILE A 37 5.98 6.68 14.58
CA ILE A 37 5.63 5.36 15.10
C ILE A 37 5.91 5.37 16.61
N ASN A 38 4.91 5.04 17.41
CA ASN A 38 5.00 5.01 18.87
C ASN A 38 5.60 6.30 19.48
N GLY A 39 5.18 7.46 18.96
CA GLY A 39 5.61 8.78 19.40
C GLY A 39 6.99 9.23 18.92
N LYS A 40 7.79 8.35 18.32
CA LYS A 40 9.10 8.68 17.73
C LYS A 40 8.96 8.97 16.24
N LEU A 41 9.83 9.81 15.70
CA LEU A 41 9.88 10.04 14.25
C LEU A 41 10.24 8.73 13.54
N LEU A 42 9.74 8.55 12.33
CA LEU A 42 10.16 7.44 11.49
C LEU A 42 11.62 7.67 11.08
N ASP A 43 12.42 6.62 11.21
CA ASP A 43 13.79 6.64 10.67
C ASP A 43 13.76 6.63 9.15
N GLY A 44 14.83 7.12 8.52
CA GLY A 44 15.03 6.95 7.09
C GLY A 44 15.42 5.51 6.75
N CYS A 45 16.17 4.83 7.61
CA CYS A 45 16.62 3.46 7.38
C CYS A 45 15.68 2.41 7.96
N TYR A 46 15.47 1.34 7.21
CA TYR A 46 14.69 0.18 7.63
C TYR A 46 15.40 -0.63 8.74
N SER A 47 16.73 -0.73 8.67
CA SER A 47 17.56 -1.52 9.60
C SER A 47 19.01 -1.03 9.64
N TRP A 48 19.73 -1.31 10.74
CA TRP A 48 21.18 -1.04 10.85
C TRP A 48 21.85 -1.96 11.90
N PRO A 49 23.11 -2.40 11.74
CA PRO A 49 24.07 -2.09 10.67
C PRO A 49 23.77 -2.78 9.34
N GLY A 50 24.18 -2.18 8.21
CA GLY A 50 23.99 -2.71 6.86
C GLY A 50 23.39 -1.67 5.89
N PRO A 51 22.86 -2.10 4.72
CA PRO A 51 22.17 -1.19 3.82
C PRO A 51 20.93 -0.58 4.50
N CYS A 52 20.77 0.74 4.34
CA CYS A 52 19.71 1.53 4.97
C CYS A 52 18.31 1.08 4.51
N ASN A 53 18.13 0.80 3.22
CA ASN A 53 16.85 0.40 2.58
C ASN A 53 15.71 1.39 2.88
N GLU A 54 15.84 2.62 2.39
CA GLU A 54 14.88 3.72 2.65
C GLU A 54 13.48 3.41 2.08
N ASP A 55 13.40 2.89 0.85
CA ASP A 55 12.12 2.50 0.22
C ASP A 55 11.34 1.54 1.12
N LYS A 56 12.02 0.50 1.62
CA LYS A 56 11.41 -0.50 2.51
C LYS A 56 10.93 0.10 3.84
N GLN A 57 11.56 1.16 4.32
CA GLN A 57 11.16 1.89 5.51
C GLN A 57 9.91 2.75 5.25
N ALA A 58 9.80 3.37 4.08
CA ALA A 58 8.62 4.08 3.63
C ALA A 58 7.43 3.13 3.42
N ASP A 59 7.62 2.03 2.68
CA ASP A 59 6.59 1.02 2.43
C ASP A 59 6.05 0.41 3.72
N ALA A 60 6.94 -0.01 4.62
CA ALA A 60 6.55 -0.59 5.89
C ALA A 60 5.75 0.40 6.76
N PHE A 61 5.97 1.70 6.59
CA PHE A 61 5.13 2.71 7.23
C PHE A 61 3.75 2.79 6.58
N CYS A 62 3.67 2.82 5.25
CA CYS A 62 2.40 2.87 4.50
C CYS A 62 1.51 1.66 4.77
N VAL A 63 2.08 0.45 4.73
CA VAL A 63 1.38 -0.79 5.11
C VAL A 63 0.78 -0.71 6.52
N ARG A 64 1.50 -0.13 7.48
CA ARG A 64 0.98 0.08 8.84
C ARG A 64 -0.11 1.15 8.94
N LYS A 65 -0.20 2.04 7.95
CA LYS A 65 -1.28 3.03 7.84
C LYS A 65 -2.48 2.50 7.06
N GLY A 66 -2.40 1.26 6.55
CA GLY A 66 -3.46 0.64 5.78
C GLY A 66 -3.45 1.05 4.31
N TYR A 67 -2.27 1.45 3.80
CA TYR A 67 -2.01 1.67 2.38
C TYR A 67 -1.19 0.51 1.81
N GLU A 68 -1.19 0.30 0.50
CA GLU A 68 -0.39 -0.77 -0.13
C GLU A 68 1.11 -0.49 -0.11
N TYR A 69 1.54 0.71 -0.54
CA TYR A 69 2.96 1.05 -0.66
C TYR A 69 3.22 2.56 -0.50
N ALA A 70 4.50 2.94 -0.49
CA ALA A 70 4.91 4.33 -0.56
C ALA A 70 5.20 4.73 -2.01
N ASP A 71 4.50 5.74 -2.52
CA ASP A 71 4.70 6.26 -3.87
C ASP A 71 5.92 7.17 -3.97
N ASP A 72 6.12 8.00 -2.94
CA ASP A 72 7.23 8.95 -2.86
C ASP A 72 7.60 9.25 -1.39
N TYR A 73 8.84 9.67 -1.14
CA TYR A 73 9.31 10.04 0.19
C TYR A 73 10.54 10.97 0.17
N ASP A 74 10.72 11.72 1.26
CA ASP A 74 11.92 12.54 1.50
C ASP A 74 12.56 12.17 2.83
N THR A 75 13.88 12.07 2.82
CA THR A 75 14.71 11.93 4.03
C THR A 75 15.56 13.17 4.31
N GLU A 76 16.00 13.33 5.55
CA GLU A 76 16.98 14.35 5.95
C GLU A 76 17.83 13.86 7.11
N ASN A 77 19.13 14.14 7.02
CA ASN A 77 20.06 13.90 8.12
C ASN A 77 19.89 14.94 9.22
N LYS A 78 19.53 14.51 10.43
CA LYS A 78 19.48 15.39 11.62
C LYS A 78 20.41 14.88 12.72
N ALA A 79 21.36 15.73 13.10
CA ALA A 79 22.25 15.46 14.22
C ALA A 79 21.54 15.64 15.57
N GLY A 80 21.54 14.59 16.40
CA GLY A 80 21.50 14.65 17.87
C GLY A 80 20.25 15.17 18.57
N LEU A 81 19.25 15.72 17.87
CA LEU A 81 18.08 16.34 18.50
C LEU A 81 16.82 15.47 18.53
N PHE A 82 16.76 14.40 17.72
CA PHE A 82 15.56 13.58 17.57
C PHE A 82 15.90 12.09 17.65
N GLN A 83 15.04 11.34 18.34
CA GLN A 83 15.06 9.88 18.29
C GLN A 83 14.14 9.40 17.19
N THR A 84 14.66 8.56 16.31
CA THR A 84 13.92 7.93 15.21
C THR A 84 13.72 6.44 15.46
N LYS A 85 12.69 5.87 14.85
CA LYS A 85 12.32 4.46 14.99
C LYS A 85 12.43 3.76 13.64
N ARG A 86 13.28 2.74 13.59
CA ARG A 86 13.37 1.80 12.47
C ARG A 86 12.31 0.72 12.60
N LEU A 87 11.73 0.29 11.47
CA LEU A 87 10.68 -0.72 11.47
C LEU A 87 11.19 -2.15 11.28
N GLY A 88 12.30 -2.34 10.58
CA GLY A 88 12.84 -3.66 10.26
C GLY A 88 13.43 -4.39 11.45
N ASP A 89 14.34 -3.73 12.17
CA ASP A 89 15.01 -4.28 13.37
C ASP A 89 14.42 -3.75 14.69
N LYS A 90 13.43 -2.86 14.60
CA LYS A 90 12.85 -2.15 15.75
C LYS A 90 13.88 -1.33 16.53
N GLY A 91 15.01 -0.98 15.92
CA GLY A 91 16.04 -0.12 16.51
C GLY A 91 15.56 1.31 16.72
N VAL A 92 16.20 2.00 17.66
CA VAL A 92 16.02 3.44 17.86
C VAL A 92 17.37 4.10 17.60
N CYS A 93 17.41 5.02 16.64
CA CYS A 93 18.59 5.86 16.47
C CYS A 93 18.53 7.04 17.45
N THR A 94 19.67 7.36 18.05
CA THR A 94 19.80 8.41 19.08
C THR A 94 20.91 9.40 18.79
N SER A 95 21.71 9.20 17.74
CA SER A 95 22.84 10.06 17.37
C SER A 95 22.97 10.09 15.85
N SER A 96 22.99 11.30 15.27
CA SER A 96 23.08 11.55 13.82
C SER A 96 22.15 10.67 12.98
N CYS A 97 20.85 10.86 13.15
CA CYS A 97 19.83 10.02 12.53
C CYS A 97 19.35 10.58 11.20
N THR A 98 19.08 9.70 10.25
CA THR A 98 18.27 10.02 9.08
C THR A 98 16.80 9.99 9.48
N VAL A 99 16.09 11.07 9.20
CA VAL A 99 14.67 11.23 9.54
C VAL A 99 13.86 11.17 8.26
N MET A 100 12.75 10.41 8.26
CA MET A 100 11.75 10.52 7.21
C MET A 100 10.94 11.81 7.41
N LYS A 101 11.03 12.75 6.47
CA LYS A 101 10.33 14.04 6.52
C LYS A 101 8.93 13.97 5.94
N ARG A 102 8.80 13.23 4.84
CA ARG A 102 7.55 13.03 4.11
C ARG A 102 7.51 11.59 3.63
N VAL A 103 6.33 11.00 3.70
CA VAL A 103 5.97 9.79 2.95
C VAL A 103 4.62 10.02 2.32
N GLU A 104 4.50 9.75 1.03
CA GLU A 104 3.25 9.62 0.30
C GLU A 104 2.89 8.14 0.22
N CYS A 105 1.74 7.77 0.79
CA CYS A 105 1.24 6.41 0.74
C CYS A 105 0.08 6.31 -0.24
N THR A 106 0.02 5.21 -0.98
CA THR A 106 -1.07 4.96 -1.93
C THR A 106 -1.57 3.52 -1.91
N ASP A 107 -2.84 3.35 -2.27
CA ASP A 107 -3.49 2.08 -2.64
C ASP A 107 -3.66 2.17 -4.18
N GLY A 108 -2.94 1.36 -4.95
CA GLY A 108 -2.56 1.68 -6.33
C GLY A 108 -3.68 1.93 -7.35
N ASP A 109 -3.28 2.49 -8.50
CA ASP A 109 -3.75 2.05 -9.81
C ASP A 109 -2.52 1.41 -10.50
N ASP A 110 -2.37 0.09 -10.39
CA ASP A 110 -1.31 -0.71 -11.04
C ASP A 110 -1.63 -0.83 -12.54
N GLU A 111 -1.51 0.25 -13.30
CA GLU A 111 -1.54 0.22 -14.78
C GLU A 111 -0.11 0.02 -15.29
N GLY A 112 0.34 -1.23 -15.26
CA GLY A 112 1.57 -1.69 -15.93
C GLY A 112 1.50 -1.65 -17.45
#